data_AF-W5THM6-F1
#
_entry.id   AF-W5THM6-F1
#
_cell.length_a   1.000
_cell.length_b   1.000
_cell.length_c   1.000
_cell.angle_alpha   90.00
_cell.angle_beta   90.00
_cell.angle_gamma   90.00
#
_symmetry.space_group_name_H-M   'P 1'
#
loop_
_entity.id
_entity.type
_entity.pdbx_description
1 polymer ?
#
loop_
_entity_poly.entity_id
_entity_poly.type
_entity_poly.pdbx_seq_one_letter_code
_entity_poly.pdbx_strand_id
1 'polypeptide(L)'
;MGDSSITWVDGAVVTIDQRALPHDLRELRLSTVDEIIDAITTLAVRGAPAIGVSGAFGVALAARAHPGQPARVEAEAARIEAARPTAVNLSWGVRRALAKLPEGAEAVLAEAQAMLAEDGRVNRAAATHAADLVQRVCPDRPLRMLTHCNTGRLATTAVGTAIGALRVLHERDAIADVLVDETRPLLQGARLTTWELAEAGIPHRLTVDSAAAWAMATGQVDCVIVGADRITADGSVANKIGTYGLALAARHHGIPFIVVAPESTRDPATATGDRIVVEQRGADEVTRFGGYASAPAGTAVFNPAFDVTPPDLVTAVVTENGPIAPAPDASGDAAHGSEIAAIARELYTRGWMPGTAGNISVSDAGHTAVITGSGLSKGELTSADTVRVRIEDSAPVSGTRRPSAETAIHTAIYRATDAGAVVHVHPPHATAISADAGDRLRLTGFELIKGLGTADTIDIPVFANHADVPRIGAEIEHHLRAYPDAPPVLVIAGHGITAWGADLAQARDRAECLESLCELVSLTGRRDISTVRLLEEQKR
;
A
#
# COMPACT_ATOMS: atom_id res chain seq x y z
N MET A 1 16.32 15.56 -29.07
CA MET A 1 15.80 15.91 -27.73
C MET A 1 16.55 15.09 -26.68
N GLY A 2 16.87 15.61 -25.50
CA GLY A 2 17.46 14.82 -24.40
C GLY A 2 16.42 13.90 -23.74
N ASP A 3 16.38 13.79 -22.42
CA ASP A 3 15.37 13.01 -21.66
C ASP A 3 13.91 13.49 -21.83
N SER A 4 13.67 14.58 -22.58
CA SER A 4 12.35 15.20 -22.78
C SER A 4 11.69 14.77 -24.10
N SER A 5 10.39 14.53 -24.06
CA SER A 5 9.54 14.25 -25.24
C SER A 5 8.82 15.49 -25.78
N ILE A 6 8.87 16.61 -25.04
CA ILE A 6 8.21 17.87 -25.38
C ILE A 6 9.17 19.02 -25.07
N THR A 7 9.39 19.90 -26.04
CA THR A 7 10.21 21.11 -25.85
C THR A 7 9.57 22.31 -26.52
N TRP A 8 9.97 23.51 -26.10
CA TRP A 8 9.61 24.75 -26.75
C TRP A 8 10.83 25.31 -27.49
N VAL A 9 10.74 25.43 -28.82
CA VAL A 9 11.85 25.88 -29.67
C VAL A 9 11.36 26.90 -30.69
N ASP A 10 11.93 28.10 -30.66
CA ASP A 10 11.65 29.19 -31.60
C ASP A 10 10.14 29.45 -31.78
N GLY A 11 9.43 29.49 -30.66
CA GLY A 11 8.00 29.81 -30.65
C GLY A 11 7.07 28.68 -31.11
N ALA A 12 7.52 27.44 -31.11
CA ALA A 12 6.71 26.26 -31.40
C ALA A 12 6.96 25.15 -30.38
N VAL A 13 5.97 24.29 -30.19
CA VAL A 13 6.12 23.03 -29.46
C VAL A 13 6.78 22.01 -30.39
N VAL A 14 7.88 21.40 -29.94
CA VAL A 14 8.51 20.29 -30.66
C VAL A 14 8.31 19.02 -29.86
N THR A 15 7.80 17.97 -30.49
CA THR A 15 7.51 16.68 -29.85
C THR A 15 7.68 15.53 -30.84
N ILE A 16 7.53 14.28 -30.39
CA ILE A 16 7.65 13.08 -31.22
C ILE A 16 6.26 12.64 -31.68
N ASP A 17 6.10 12.31 -32.96
CA ASP A 17 4.87 11.69 -33.48
C ASP A 17 4.76 10.23 -32.99
N GLN A 18 4.05 10.03 -31.87
CA GLN A 18 3.89 8.69 -31.31
C GLN A 18 3.09 7.72 -32.20
N ARG A 19 2.44 8.20 -33.27
CA ARG A 19 1.75 7.34 -34.25
C ARG A 19 2.74 6.68 -35.20
N ALA A 20 3.87 7.33 -35.48
CA ALA A 20 4.91 6.84 -36.38
C ALA A 20 5.79 5.75 -35.72
N LEU A 21 5.90 5.78 -34.39
CA LEU A 21 6.64 4.76 -33.65
C LEU A 21 5.96 3.37 -33.73
N PRO A 22 6.74 2.27 -33.78
CA PRO A 22 8.22 2.22 -33.65
C PRO A 22 8.97 2.35 -34.98
N HIS A 23 8.29 2.55 -36.11
CA HIS A 23 8.88 2.46 -37.45
C HIS A 23 9.70 3.69 -37.83
N ASP A 24 9.26 4.87 -37.42
CA ASP A 24 9.92 6.14 -37.75
C ASP A 24 9.91 7.08 -36.55
N LEU A 25 11.07 7.67 -36.26
CA LEU A 25 11.24 8.70 -35.25
C LEU A 25 11.04 10.06 -35.93
N ARG A 26 9.78 10.45 -36.07
CA ARG A 26 9.38 11.73 -36.65
C ARG A 26 9.18 12.79 -35.57
N GLU A 27 9.86 13.92 -35.70
CA GLU A 27 9.57 15.11 -34.91
C GLU A 27 8.39 15.91 -35.52
N LEU A 28 7.51 16.41 -34.65
CA LEU A 28 6.45 17.34 -34.97
C LEU A 28 6.83 18.72 -34.45
N ARG A 29 6.56 19.76 -35.24
CA ARG A 29 6.70 21.16 -34.84
C ARG A 29 5.32 21.80 -34.92
N LEU A 30 4.72 22.06 -33.76
CA LEU A 30 3.34 22.55 -33.61
C LEU A 30 3.40 24.04 -33.26
N SER A 31 2.84 24.86 -34.13
CA SER A 31 2.90 26.33 -34.10
C SER A 31 1.55 27.01 -33.90
N THR A 32 0.47 26.24 -33.93
CA THR A 32 -0.90 26.72 -33.80
C THR A 32 -1.70 25.88 -32.79
N VAL A 33 -2.81 26.45 -32.30
CA VAL A 33 -3.74 25.72 -31.41
C VAL A 33 -4.38 24.52 -32.13
N ASP A 34 -4.71 24.67 -33.42
CA ASP A 34 -5.30 23.60 -34.22
C ASP A 34 -4.35 22.39 -34.34
N GLU A 35 -3.05 22.64 -34.51
CA GLU A 35 -2.03 21.58 -34.55
C GLU A 35 -1.87 20.87 -33.20
N ILE A 36 -1.99 21.59 -32.07
CA ILE A 36 -2.00 20.98 -30.73
C ILE A 36 -3.24 20.09 -30.54
N ILE A 37 -4.41 20.58 -30.93
CA ILE A 37 -5.67 19.83 -30.85
C ILE A 37 -5.59 18.56 -31.74
N ASP A 38 -5.09 18.68 -32.97
CA ASP A 38 -4.89 17.52 -33.86
C ASP A 38 -3.92 16.50 -33.24
N ALA A 39 -2.78 16.96 -32.70
CA ALA A 39 -1.80 16.08 -32.10
C ALA A 39 -2.37 15.31 -30.90
N ILE A 40 -3.19 15.95 -30.06
CA ILE A 40 -3.85 15.31 -28.89
C ILE A 40 -4.95 14.34 -29.34
N THR A 41 -5.80 14.75 -30.29
CA THR A 41 -6.97 13.95 -30.73
C THR A 41 -6.57 12.72 -31.53
N THR A 42 -5.55 12.85 -32.39
CA THR A 42 -5.02 11.74 -33.20
C THR A 42 -4.03 10.86 -32.45
N LEU A 43 -3.75 11.16 -31.17
CA LEU A 43 -2.80 10.45 -30.32
C LEU A 43 -1.34 10.53 -30.79
N ALA A 44 -0.99 11.58 -31.55
CA ALA A 44 0.41 11.92 -31.79
C ALA A 44 1.10 12.33 -30.48
N VAL A 45 0.36 13.01 -29.59
CA VAL A 45 0.73 13.23 -28.20
C VAL A 45 -0.28 12.51 -27.30
N ARG A 46 0.22 11.65 -26.42
CA ARG A 46 -0.60 10.92 -25.45
C ARG A 46 0.12 10.69 -24.14
N GLY A 47 -0.66 10.29 -23.14
CA GLY A 47 -0.25 10.20 -21.75
C GLY A 47 -0.68 11.44 -20.97
N ALA A 48 -1.16 11.21 -19.75
CA ALA A 48 -1.88 12.23 -18.98
C ALA A 48 -1.01 13.49 -18.72
N PRO A 49 0.24 13.39 -18.23
CA PRO A 49 1.07 14.58 -18.05
C PRO A 49 1.49 15.23 -19.38
N ALA A 50 1.81 14.44 -20.41
CA ALA A 50 2.22 14.94 -21.73
C ALA A 50 1.14 15.85 -22.36
N ILE A 51 -0.11 15.41 -22.31
CA ILE A 51 -1.26 16.15 -22.83
C ILE A 51 -1.50 17.41 -22.00
N GLY A 52 -1.36 17.35 -20.67
CA GLY A 52 -1.51 18.52 -19.79
C GLY A 52 -0.54 19.65 -20.12
N VAL A 53 0.75 19.32 -20.26
CA VAL A 53 1.79 20.30 -20.62
C VAL A 53 1.64 20.78 -22.06
N SER A 54 1.23 19.90 -22.99
CA SER A 54 0.90 20.32 -24.37
C SER A 54 -0.28 21.30 -24.42
N GLY A 55 -1.30 21.09 -23.58
CA GLY A 55 -2.41 22.02 -23.42
C GLY A 55 -1.96 23.39 -22.92
N ALA A 56 -1.08 23.42 -21.92
CA ALA A 56 -0.49 24.66 -21.41
C ALA A 56 0.31 25.42 -22.50
N PHE A 57 1.12 24.73 -23.30
CA PHE A 57 1.78 25.35 -24.45
C PHE A 57 0.79 25.81 -25.53
N GLY A 58 -0.33 25.10 -25.71
CA GLY A 58 -1.43 25.54 -26.58
C GLY A 58 -1.99 26.90 -26.14
N VAL A 59 -2.18 27.12 -24.83
CA VAL A 59 -2.59 28.44 -24.29
C VAL A 59 -1.51 29.49 -24.55
N ALA A 60 -0.23 29.15 -24.41
CA ALA A 60 0.87 30.07 -24.73
C ALA A 60 0.89 30.45 -26.22
N LEU A 61 0.64 29.51 -27.13
CA LEU A 61 0.49 29.79 -28.57
C LEU A 61 -0.70 30.72 -28.83
N ALA A 62 -1.85 30.47 -28.17
CA ALA A 62 -3.03 31.30 -28.31
C ALA A 62 -2.80 32.74 -27.79
N ALA A 63 -2.14 32.89 -26.64
CA ALA A 63 -1.79 34.19 -26.06
C ALA A 63 -0.85 35.00 -26.96
N ARG A 64 0.11 34.33 -27.63
CA ARG A 64 0.99 34.95 -28.62
C ARG A 64 0.27 35.33 -29.91
N ALA A 65 -0.69 34.52 -30.37
CA ALA A 65 -1.48 34.79 -31.57
C ALA A 65 -2.52 35.91 -31.37
N HIS A 66 -2.96 36.14 -30.13
CA HIS A 66 -4.03 37.08 -29.78
C HIS A 66 -3.61 38.08 -28.68
N PRO A 67 -2.57 38.91 -28.91
CA PRO A 67 -2.10 39.86 -27.91
C PRO A 67 -3.20 40.86 -27.54
N GLY A 68 -3.40 41.07 -26.24
CA GLY A 68 -4.39 42.00 -25.68
C GLY A 68 -5.85 41.57 -25.88
N GLN A 69 -6.12 40.32 -26.29
CA GLN A 69 -7.48 39.81 -26.55
C GLN A 69 -7.81 38.61 -25.65
N PRO A 70 -7.96 38.81 -24.32
CA PRO A 70 -8.11 37.71 -23.37
C PRO A 70 -9.32 36.79 -23.68
N ALA A 71 -10.44 37.36 -24.11
CA ALA A 71 -11.63 36.59 -24.49
C ALA A 71 -11.38 35.61 -25.66
N ARG A 72 -10.46 35.93 -26.59
CA ARG A 72 -10.08 34.99 -27.66
C ARG A 72 -9.17 33.89 -27.14
N VAL A 73 -8.25 34.20 -26.25
CA VAL A 73 -7.36 33.21 -25.60
C VAL A 73 -8.18 32.23 -24.76
N GLU A 74 -9.16 32.72 -24.01
CA GLU A 74 -10.10 31.90 -23.24
C GLU A 74 -10.93 30.97 -24.13
N ALA A 75 -11.37 31.44 -25.30
CA ALA A 75 -12.08 30.61 -26.28
C ALA A 75 -11.18 29.50 -26.85
N GLU A 76 -9.93 29.80 -27.18
CA GLU A 76 -8.95 28.80 -27.63
C GLU A 76 -8.62 27.79 -26.52
N ALA A 77 -8.46 28.25 -25.28
CA ALA A 77 -8.27 27.38 -24.11
C ALA A 77 -9.43 26.39 -23.96
N ALA A 78 -10.68 26.85 -24.09
CA ALA A 78 -11.85 25.98 -24.06
C ALA A 78 -11.87 24.95 -25.21
N ARG A 79 -11.41 25.33 -26.42
CA ARG A 79 -11.25 24.39 -27.55
C ARG A 79 -10.22 23.31 -27.24
N ILE A 80 -9.11 23.67 -26.60
CA ILE A 80 -8.07 22.73 -26.18
C ILE A 80 -8.63 21.76 -25.14
N GLU A 81 -9.33 22.22 -24.09
CA GLU A 81 -9.94 21.33 -23.08
C GLU A 81 -10.93 20.34 -23.71
N ALA A 82 -11.71 20.80 -24.69
CA ALA A 82 -12.70 19.99 -25.39
C ALA A 82 -12.10 18.90 -26.30
N ALA A 83 -10.79 18.95 -26.60
CA ALA A 83 -10.13 17.96 -27.45
C ALA A 83 -10.24 16.53 -26.87
N ARG A 84 -10.15 16.38 -25.55
CA ARG A 84 -10.34 15.11 -24.83
C ARG A 84 -10.98 15.36 -23.45
N PRO A 85 -12.32 15.48 -23.35
CA PRO A 85 -13.01 15.94 -22.14
C PRO A 85 -12.81 15.07 -20.89
N THR A 86 -12.44 13.80 -21.06
CA THR A 86 -12.16 12.86 -19.96
C THR A 86 -10.74 12.96 -19.41
N ALA A 87 -9.83 13.68 -20.08
CA ALA A 87 -8.44 13.84 -19.68
C ALA A 87 -8.29 14.99 -18.68
N VAL A 88 -8.36 14.68 -17.37
CA VAL A 88 -8.31 15.67 -16.28
C VAL A 88 -7.03 16.53 -16.34
N ASN A 89 -5.88 15.91 -16.65
CA ASN A 89 -4.60 16.62 -16.76
C ASN A 89 -4.58 17.68 -17.88
N LEU A 90 -5.35 17.48 -18.97
CA LEU A 90 -5.48 18.46 -20.05
C LEU A 90 -6.11 19.75 -19.51
N SER A 91 -7.26 19.62 -18.85
CA SER A 91 -7.97 20.75 -18.26
C SER A 91 -7.16 21.41 -17.15
N TRP A 92 -6.52 20.63 -16.28
CA TRP A 92 -5.61 21.15 -15.26
C TRP A 92 -4.50 22.02 -15.86
N GLY A 93 -3.82 21.52 -16.91
CA GLY A 93 -2.71 22.23 -17.53
C GLY A 93 -3.15 23.51 -18.25
N VAL A 94 -4.27 23.42 -18.98
CA VAL A 94 -4.88 24.59 -19.65
C VAL A 94 -5.25 25.67 -18.63
N ARG A 95 -5.95 25.31 -17.55
CA ARG A 95 -6.38 26.29 -16.52
C ARG A 95 -5.21 26.91 -15.79
N ARG A 96 -4.18 26.12 -15.48
CA ARG A 96 -2.98 26.61 -14.79
C ARG A 96 -2.24 27.65 -15.64
N ALA A 97 -2.05 27.39 -16.93
CA ALA A 97 -1.46 28.35 -17.85
C ALA A 97 -2.37 29.58 -18.07
N LEU A 98 -3.69 29.36 -18.24
CA LEU A 98 -4.65 30.43 -18.46
C LEU A 98 -4.73 31.41 -17.27
N ALA A 99 -4.53 30.93 -16.04
CA ALA A 99 -4.48 31.78 -14.85
C ALA A 99 -3.37 32.84 -14.89
N LYS A 100 -2.34 32.65 -15.73
CA LYS A 100 -1.24 33.60 -15.95
C LYS A 100 -1.49 34.60 -17.05
N LEU A 101 -2.61 34.49 -17.77
CA LEU A 101 -2.97 35.41 -18.85
C LEU A 101 -3.00 36.90 -18.46
N PRO A 102 -3.48 37.30 -17.26
CA PRO A 102 -3.43 38.71 -16.83
C PRO A 102 -2.03 39.30 -16.73
N GLU A 103 -1.01 38.45 -16.56
CA GLU A 103 0.41 38.83 -16.48
C GLU A 103 1.07 38.91 -17.88
N GLY A 104 0.35 38.52 -18.94
CA GLY A 104 0.80 38.60 -20.34
C GLY A 104 1.26 37.27 -20.94
N ALA A 105 1.44 37.24 -22.27
CA ALA A 105 1.77 36.01 -23.01
C ALA A 105 3.09 35.35 -22.58
N GLU A 106 4.09 36.15 -22.19
CA GLU A 106 5.37 35.61 -21.69
C GLU A 106 5.20 34.93 -20.32
N ALA A 107 4.30 35.41 -19.46
CA ALA A 107 4.02 34.75 -18.18
C ALA A 107 3.31 33.41 -18.38
N VAL A 108 2.39 33.34 -19.35
CA VAL A 108 1.74 32.06 -19.76
C VAL A 108 2.78 31.07 -20.28
N LEU A 109 3.70 31.51 -21.14
CA LEU A 109 4.78 30.67 -21.64
C LEU A 109 5.71 30.20 -20.51
N ALA A 110 6.11 31.11 -19.62
CA ALA A 110 6.95 30.78 -18.47
C ALA A 110 6.28 29.75 -17.56
N GLU A 111 4.96 29.82 -17.36
CA GLU A 111 4.21 28.81 -16.60
C GLU A 111 4.18 27.45 -17.30
N ALA A 112 3.95 27.41 -18.62
CA ALA A 112 4.00 26.16 -19.37
C ALA A 112 5.40 25.50 -19.31
N GLN A 113 6.47 26.31 -19.39
CA GLN A 113 7.85 25.84 -19.20
C GLN A 113 8.12 25.40 -17.76
N ALA A 114 7.57 26.09 -16.76
CA ALA A 114 7.67 25.69 -15.36
C ALA A 114 6.98 24.35 -15.12
N MET A 115 5.79 24.13 -15.70
CA MET A 115 5.08 22.85 -15.63
C MET A 115 5.87 21.71 -16.28
N LEU A 116 6.52 21.97 -17.42
CA LEU A 116 7.41 21.01 -18.09
C LEU A 116 8.58 20.61 -17.16
N ALA A 117 9.24 21.58 -16.55
CA ALA A 117 10.35 21.33 -15.63
C ALA A 117 9.89 20.62 -14.33
N GLU A 118 8.72 21.01 -13.82
CA GLU A 118 8.11 20.42 -12.64
C GLU A 118 7.77 18.95 -12.86
N ASP A 119 7.14 18.59 -13.98
CA ASP A 119 6.81 17.20 -14.33
C ASP A 119 8.07 16.33 -14.38
N GLY A 120 9.15 16.81 -15.00
CA GLY A 120 10.43 16.08 -15.02
C GLY A 120 11.02 15.81 -13.63
N ARG A 121 10.94 16.79 -12.71
CA ARG A 121 11.41 16.64 -11.32
C ARG A 121 10.52 15.67 -10.53
N VAL A 122 9.20 15.83 -10.64
CA VAL A 122 8.19 15.01 -9.97
C VAL A 122 8.32 13.55 -10.40
N ASN A 123 8.38 13.29 -11.70
CA ASN A 123 8.50 11.93 -12.24
C ASN A 123 9.81 11.26 -11.81
N ARG A 124 10.93 11.99 -11.80
CA ARG A 124 12.22 11.46 -11.30
C ARG A 124 12.15 11.09 -9.82
N ALA A 125 11.54 11.92 -8.98
CA ALA A 125 11.36 11.61 -7.56
C ALA A 125 10.47 10.37 -7.35
N ALA A 126 9.31 10.31 -8.02
CA ALA A 126 8.41 9.16 -7.94
C ALA A 126 9.08 7.87 -8.41
N ALA A 127 9.80 7.92 -9.54
CA ALA A 127 10.58 6.81 -10.08
C ALA A 127 11.64 6.31 -9.10
N THR A 128 12.34 7.24 -8.42
CA THR A 128 13.39 6.92 -7.44
C THR A 128 12.79 6.24 -6.22
N HIS A 129 11.72 6.79 -5.66
CA HIS A 129 11.01 6.18 -4.52
C HIS A 129 10.43 4.82 -4.85
N ALA A 130 9.93 4.63 -6.08
CA ALA A 130 9.42 3.34 -6.53
C ALA A 130 10.54 2.31 -6.67
N ALA A 131 11.69 2.69 -7.25
CA ALA A 131 12.86 1.83 -7.31
C ALA A 131 13.36 1.42 -5.91
N ASP A 132 13.43 2.38 -4.97
CA ASP A 132 13.81 2.10 -3.59
C ASP A 132 12.82 1.13 -2.91
N LEU A 133 11.52 1.29 -3.15
CA LEU A 133 10.51 0.39 -2.61
C LEU A 133 10.63 -1.02 -3.20
N VAL A 134 10.76 -1.12 -4.53
CA VAL A 134 10.93 -2.40 -5.23
C VAL A 134 12.11 -3.18 -4.66
N GLN A 135 13.27 -2.54 -4.47
CA GLN A 135 14.45 -3.20 -3.88
C GLN A 135 14.26 -3.61 -2.41
N ARG A 136 13.35 -2.95 -1.66
CA ARG A 136 13.03 -3.36 -0.28
C ARG A 136 12.07 -4.55 -0.20
N VAL A 137 11.12 -4.65 -1.13
CA VAL A 137 10.04 -5.65 -1.07
C VAL A 137 10.30 -6.88 -1.94
N CYS A 138 11.30 -6.82 -2.82
CA CYS A 138 11.70 -7.92 -3.70
C CYS A 138 12.99 -8.59 -3.22
N PRO A 139 13.31 -9.81 -3.70
CA PRO A 139 14.56 -10.48 -3.38
C PRO A 139 15.80 -9.68 -3.80
N ASP A 140 16.88 -9.78 -3.03
CA ASP A 140 18.17 -9.13 -3.29
C ASP A 140 18.95 -9.83 -4.42
N ARG A 141 18.47 -9.65 -5.65
CA ARG A 141 19.09 -10.07 -6.92
C ARG A 141 18.50 -9.26 -8.08
N PRO A 142 19.13 -9.28 -9.28
CA PRO A 142 18.51 -8.73 -10.48
C PRO A 142 17.09 -9.29 -10.69
N LEU A 143 16.14 -8.38 -10.89
CA LEU A 143 14.70 -8.66 -10.88
C LEU A 143 14.16 -8.85 -12.30
N ARG A 144 13.17 -9.74 -12.40
CA ARG A 144 12.36 -9.93 -13.61
C ARG A 144 11.09 -9.09 -13.46
N MET A 145 11.03 -7.96 -14.13
CA MET A 145 9.94 -7.00 -13.97
C MET A 145 8.85 -7.27 -14.99
N LEU A 146 7.59 -6.95 -14.69
CA LEU A 146 6.50 -6.87 -15.66
C LEU A 146 5.92 -5.47 -15.67
N THR A 147 5.65 -4.92 -16.86
CA THR A 147 4.97 -3.63 -17.01
C THR A 147 3.90 -3.67 -18.11
N HIS A 148 3.00 -2.69 -18.05
CA HIS A 148 1.82 -2.62 -18.90
C HIS A 148 1.57 -1.19 -19.38
N CYS A 149 1.06 -1.03 -20.61
CA CYS A 149 0.92 0.25 -21.30
C CYS A 149 2.28 0.93 -21.57
N ASN A 150 2.28 2.25 -21.71
CA ASN A 150 3.46 3.10 -21.80
C ASN A 150 3.35 4.22 -20.78
N THR A 151 4.37 4.32 -19.93
CA THR A 151 4.46 5.23 -18.77
C THR A 151 5.84 5.89 -18.72
N GLY A 152 6.51 5.94 -19.88
CA GLY A 152 7.84 6.51 -20.06
C GLY A 152 7.78 7.99 -20.35
N ARG A 153 8.89 8.53 -20.85
CA ARG A 153 8.94 9.96 -21.19
C ARG A 153 7.96 10.32 -22.31
N LEU A 154 7.55 9.36 -23.14
CA LEU A 154 6.55 9.58 -24.19
C LEU A 154 5.14 9.80 -23.61
N ALA A 155 4.84 9.21 -22.45
CA ALA A 155 3.55 9.38 -21.77
C ALA A 155 3.55 10.54 -20.77
N THR A 156 4.74 10.99 -20.36
CA THR A 156 4.94 12.19 -19.54
C THR A 156 5.60 13.29 -20.38
N THR A 157 6.31 14.23 -19.76
CA THR A 157 7.18 15.13 -20.51
C THR A 157 8.65 14.73 -20.47
N ALA A 158 9.07 14.05 -19.42
CA ALA A 158 10.41 13.54 -19.22
C ALA A 158 10.41 12.38 -18.24
N VAL A 159 11.46 11.53 -18.31
CA VAL A 159 11.74 10.38 -17.43
C VAL A 159 10.69 9.25 -17.47
N GLY A 160 9.43 9.57 -17.18
CA GLY A 160 8.34 8.62 -17.00
C GLY A 160 8.09 8.27 -15.53
N THR A 161 7.00 7.55 -15.27
CA THR A 161 6.66 7.03 -13.95
C THR A 161 7.17 5.60 -13.76
N ALA A 162 6.42 4.58 -14.14
CA ALA A 162 6.84 3.18 -13.97
C ALA A 162 8.03 2.83 -14.86
N ILE A 163 8.07 3.28 -16.12
CA ILE A 163 9.28 3.15 -16.96
C ILE A 163 10.44 3.99 -16.40
N GLY A 164 10.16 5.14 -15.77
CA GLY A 164 11.16 5.91 -15.05
C GLY A 164 11.79 5.11 -13.92
N ALA A 165 10.98 4.40 -13.12
CA ALA A 165 11.46 3.50 -12.07
C ALA A 165 12.28 2.33 -12.63
N LEU A 166 11.89 1.78 -13.78
CA LEU A 166 12.69 0.77 -14.48
C LEU A 166 14.06 1.31 -14.92
N ARG A 167 14.14 2.56 -15.40
CA ARG A 167 15.42 3.21 -15.72
C ARG A 167 16.30 3.32 -14.48
N VAL A 168 15.75 3.81 -13.37
CA VAL A 168 16.49 3.91 -12.10
C VAL A 168 16.96 2.54 -11.59
N LEU A 169 16.13 1.50 -11.68
CA LEU A 169 16.52 0.14 -11.32
C LEU A 169 17.61 -0.42 -12.26
N HIS A 170 17.54 -0.11 -13.56
CA HIS A 170 18.56 -0.51 -14.52
C HIS A 170 19.91 0.18 -14.24
N GLU A 171 19.92 1.47 -13.95
CA GLU A 171 21.11 2.23 -13.53
C GLU A 171 21.77 1.67 -12.26
N ARG A 172 21.02 0.89 -11.47
CA ARG A 172 21.47 0.21 -10.25
C ARG A 172 21.81 -1.27 -10.47
N ASP A 173 21.88 -1.74 -11.72
CA ASP A 173 22.09 -3.15 -12.09
C ASP A 173 21.06 -4.12 -11.46
N ALA A 174 19.87 -3.62 -11.12
CA ALA A 174 18.83 -4.36 -10.40
C ALA A 174 17.80 -5.04 -11.32
N ILE A 175 17.95 -4.97 -12.65
CA ILE A 175 17.06 -5.58 -13.63
C ILE A 175 17.77 -6.73 -14.36
N ALA A 176 17.17 -7.91 -14.31
CA ALA A 176 17.53 -9.04 -15.15
C ALA A 176 16.86 -8.96 -16.53
N ASP A 177 15.56 -8.66 -16.54
CA ASP A 177 14.73 -8.58 -17.75
C ASP A 177 13.42 -7.84 -17.43
N VAL A 178 12.85 -7.15 -18.41
CA VAL A 178 11.51 -6.54 -18.32
C VAL A 178 10.59 -7.22 -19.32
N LEU A 179 9.57 -7.92 -18.82
CA LEU A 179 8.46 -8.40 -19.64
C LEU A 179 7.46 -7.27 -19.88
N VAL A 180 7.22 -6.94 -21.15
CA VAL A 180 6.33 -5.86 -21.57
C VAL A 180 5.09 -6.46 -22.19
N ASP A 181 3.93 -6.19 -21.61
CA ASP A 181 2.65 -6.52 -22.22
C ASP A 181 2.44 -5.71 -23.51
N GLU A 182 1.98 -6.33 -24.59
CA GLU A 182 1.75 -5.62 -25.85
C GLU A 182 0.75 -4.48 -25.70
N THR A 183 -0.21 -4.62 -24.78
CA THR A 183 -1.24 -3.65 -24.40
C THR A 183 -2.25 -3.38 -25.52
N ARG A 184 -3.09 -4.37 -25.84
CA ARG A 184 -4.18 -4.20 -26.80
C ARG A 184 -5.23 -3.19 -26.28
N PRO A 185 -5.99 -2.52 -27.18
CA PRO A 185 -5.91 -2.63 -28.63
C PRO A 185 -4.84 -1.74 -29.30
N LEU A 186 -4.35 -0.70 -28.62
CA LEU A 186 -3.50 0.34 -29.23
C LEU A 186 -2.01 -0.02 -29.30
N LEU A 187 -1.63 -1.13 -28.68
CA LEU A 187 -0.28 -1.69 -28.67
C LEU A 187 0.76 -0.73 -28.08
N GLN A 188 0.43 -0.03 -27.00
CA GLN A 188 1.34 0.94 -26.38
C GLN A 188 2.61 0.27 -25.88
N GLY A 189 2.49 -0.90 -25.24
CA GLY A 189 3.66 -1.62 -24.75
C GLY A 189 4.55 -2.10 -25.90
N ALA A 190 3.94 -2.72 -26.92
CA ALA A 190 4.67 -3.22 -28.09
C ALA A 190 5.31 -2.14 -28.96
N ARG A 191 4.70 -0.95 -29.06
CA ARG A 191 5.15 0.12 -29.96
C ARG A 191 6.01 1.18 -29.28
N LEU A 192 5.68 1.54 -28.04
CA LEU A 192 6.32 2.66 -27.34
C LEU A 192 7.23 2.20 -26.21
N THR A 193 6.74 1.31 -25.35
CA THR A 193 7.52 0.86 -24.19
C THR A 193 8.76 0.10 -24.61
N THR A 194 8.61 -0.90 -25.49
CA THR A 194 9.77 -1.61 -26.06
C THR A 194 10.74 -0.66 -26.76
N TRP A 195 10.23 0.34 -27.48
CA TRP A 195 11.07 1.34 -28.15
C TRP A 195 11.86 2.18 -27.14
N GLU A 196 11.23 2.68 -26.07
CA GLU A 196 11.90 3.44 -25.02
C GLU A 196 12.90 2.60 -24.22
N LEU A 197 12.58 1.33 -23.93
CA LEU A 197 13.47 0.41 -23.22
C LEU A 197 14.67 0.03 -24.10
N ALA A 198 14.46 -0.19 -25.40
CA ALA A 198 15.53 -0.45 -26.36
C ALA A 198 16.50 0.73 -26.46
N GLU A 199 15.98 1.96 -26.57
CA GLU A 199 16.81 3.16 -26.57
C GLU A 199 17.62 3.31 -25.27
N ALA A 200 17.02 2.93 -24.13
CA ALA A 200 17.66 2.99 -22.82
C ALA A 200 18.67 1.86 -22.56
N GLY A 201 18.77 0.86 -23.45
CA GLY A 201 19.61 -0.32 -23.23
C GLY A 201 19.07 -1.29 -22.16
N ILE A 202 17.81 -1.15 -21.74
CA ILE A 202 17.20 -2.00 -20.72
C ILE A 202 16.83 -3.36 -21.33
N PRO A 203 17.31 -4.50 -20.78
CA PRO A 203 16.93 -5.83 -21.25
C PRO A 203 15.42 -6.05 -21.14
N HIS A 204 14.77 -6.42 -22.24
CA HIS A 204 13.33 -6.60 -22.26
C HIS A 204 12.86 -7.62 -23.30
N ARG A 205 11.66 -8.15 -23.09
CA ARG A 205 10.95 -9.03 -24.01
C ARG A 205 9.47 -8.62 -24.09
N LEU A 206 8.88 -8.82 -25.25
CA LEU A 206 7.45 -8.56 -25.49
C LEU A 206 6.64 -9.82 -25.16
N THR A 207 5.47 -9.64 -24.55
CA THR A 207 4.47 -10.69 -24.36
C THR A 207 3.09 -10.22 -24.81
N VAL A 208 2.24 -11.16 -25.24
CA VAL A 208 0.81 -10.88 -25.39
C VAL A 208 0.18 -10.75 -24.01
N ASP A 209 -0.84 -9.89 -23.88
CA ASP A 209 -1.49 -9.57 -22.60
C ASP A 209 -1.99 -10.85 -21.87
N SER A 210 -2.53 -11.81 -22.63
CA SER A 210 -3.08 -13.06 -22.09
C SER A 210 -2.02 -14.03 -21.53
N ALA A 211 -0.73 -13.82 -21.81
CA ALA A 211 0.35 -14.66 -21.32
C ALA A 211 0.97 -14.13 -20.02
N ALA A 212 0.62 -12.92 -19.56
CA ALA A 212 1.17 -12.32 -18.36
C ALA A 212 0.92 -13.18 -17.10
N ALA A 213 -0.30 -13.69 -16.91
CA ALA A 213 -0.62 -14.57 -15.78
C ALA A 213 0.19 -15.88 -15.83
N TRP A 214 0.42 -16.44 -17.02
CA TRP A 214 1.27 -17.62 -17.19
C TRP A 214 2.75 -17.32 -16.90
N ALA A 215 3.23 -16.14 -17.29
CA ALA A 215 4.57 -15.68 -16.95
C ALA A 215 4.74 -15.58 -15.42
N MET A 216 3.75 -15.05 -14.70
CA MET A 216 3.74 -15.05 -13.24
C MET A 216 3.75 -16.48 -12.66
N ALA A 217 2.86 -17.35 -13.14
CA ALA A 217 2.75 -18.74 -12.67
C ALA A 217 4.01 -19.58 -12.89
N THR A 218 4.78 -19.28 -13.94
CA THR A 218 6.05 -19.95 -14.26
C THR A 218 7.26 -19.26 -13.66
N GLY A 219 7.03 -18.30 -12.76
CA GLY A 219 8.07 -17.60 -12.03
C GLY A 219 8.95 -16.74 -12.93
N GLN A 220 8.42 -16.17 -14.01
CA GLN A 220 9.14 -15.25 -14.91
C GLN A 220 9.02 -13.79 -14.48
N VAL A 221 8.31 -13.51 -13.38
CA VAL A 221 8.03 -12.16 -12.87
C VAL A 221 8.25 -12.15 -11.36
N ASP A 222 9.02 -11.17 -10.89
CA ASP A 222 9.30 -10.89 -9.49
C ASP A 222 8.50 -9.70 -8.96
N CYS A 223 8.14 -8.75 -9.83
CA CYS A 223 7.39 -7.57 -9.48
C CYS A 223 6.64 -7.02 -10.71
N VAL A 224 5.40 -6.59 -10.51
CA VAL A 224 4.62 -5.84 -11.51
C VAL A 224 4.70 -4.36 -11.19
N ILE A 225 5.04 -3.53 -12.17
CA ILE A 225 5.11 -2.08 -12.02
C ILE A 225 4.34 -1.38 -13.15
N VAL A 226 3.37 -0.54 -12.79
CA VAL A 226 2.46 0.13 -13.73
C VAL A 226 2.27 1.60 -13.39
N GLY A 227 1.72 2.37 -14.32
CA GLY A 227 1.28 3.76 -14.06
C GLY A 227 -0.16 3.83 -13.56
N ALA A 228 -0.71 5.04 -13.56
CA ALA A 228 -2.13 5.29 -13.35
C ALA A 228 -2.59 6.47 -14.21
N ASP A 229 -3.88 6.47 -14.57
CA ASP A 229 -4.57 7.61 -15.15
C ASP A 229 -5.35 8.40 -14.09
N ARG A 230 -5.84 7.71 -13.05
CA ARG A 230 -6.54 8.34 -11.91
C ARG A 230 -6.47 7.43 -10.68
N ILE A 231 -6.30 8.03 -9.51
CA ILE A 231 -6.35 7.31 -8.23
C ILE A 231 -7.39 7.99 -7.33
N THR A 232 -8.43 7.26 -6.92
CA THR A 232 -9.54 7.80 -6.10
C THR A 232 -9.16 7.92 -4.62
N ALA A 233 -10.03 8.55 -3.83
CA ALA A 233 -9.79 8.79 -2.41
C ALA A 233 -9.58 7.48 -1.60
N ASP A 234 -10.31 6.41 -1.93
CA ASP A 234 -10.15 5.07 -1.35
C ASP A 234 -8.89 4.31 -1.83
N GLY A 235 -8.14 4.87 -2.79
CA GLY A 235 -6.96 4.24 -3.38
C GLY A 235 -7.24 3.34 -4.59
N SER A 236 -8.48 3.27 -5.09
CA SER A 236 -8.74 2.55 -6.35
C SER A 236 -8.00 3.22 -7.51
N VAL A 237 -7.40 2.40 -8.37
CA VAL A 237 -6.52 2.85 -9.45
C VAL A 237 -7.18 2.59 -10.80
N ALA A 238 -7.57 3.64 -11.51
CA ALA A 238 -7.88 3.51 -12.93
C ALA A 238 -6.60 3.60 -13.76
N ASN A 239 -6.40 2.61 -14.62
CA ASN A 239 -5.28 2.55 -15.57
C ASN A 239 -5.71 1.79 -16.83
N LYS A 240 -4.81 1.68 -17.81
CA LYS A 240 -5.06 0.99 -19.08
C LYS A 240 -5.70 -0.39 -18.89
N ILE A 241 -6.71 -0.70 -19.71
CA ILE A 241 -7.39 -1.99 -19.73
C ILE A 241 -6.37 -3.14 -19.79
N GLY A 242 -6.50 -4.09 -18.87
CA GLY A 242 -5.52 -5.14 -18.59
C GLY A 242 -4.89 -5.03 -17.20
N THR A 243 -4.83 -3.81 -16.63
CA THR A 243 -4.21 -3.57 -15.32
C THR A 243 -4.89 -4.35 -14.19
N TYR A 244 -6.23 -4.34 -14.16
CA TYR A 244 -6.99 -5.12 -13.17
C TYR A 244 -6.71 -6.63 -13.26
N GLY A 245 -6.64 -7.17 -14.48
CA GLY A 245 -6.32 -8.57 -14.71
C GLY A 245 -4.91 -8.94 -14.23
N LEU A 246 -3.93 -8.05 -14.46
CA LEU A 246 -2.57 -8.22 -13.93
C LEU A 246 -2.54 -8.20 -12.41
N ALA A 247 -3.27 -7.28 -11.78
CA ALA A 247 -3.31 -7.15 -10.32
C ALA A 247 -3.90 -8.40 -9.65
N LEU A 248 -4.97 -8.96 -10.23
CA LEU A 248 -5.55 -10.25 -9.81
C LEU A 248 -4.53 -11.39 -9.89
N ALA A 249 -3.82 -11.50 -11.01
CA ALA A 249 -2.82 -12.55 -11.21
C ALA A 249 -1.62 -12.38 -10.25
N ALA A 250 -1.15 -11.14 -10.07
CA ALA A 250 -0.06 -10.81 -9.16
C ALA A 250 -0.41 -11.19 -7.71
N ARG A 251 -1.62 -10.81 -7.26
CA ARG A 251 -2.13 -11.19 -5.93
C ARG A 251 -2.19 -12.70 -5.73
N HIS A 252 -2.70 -13.44 -6.73
CA HIS A 252 -2.79 -14.90 -6.66
C HIS A 252 -1.41 -15.57 -6.51
N HIS A 253 -0.39 -15.02 -7.17
CA HIS A 253 0.98 -15.55 -7.14
C HIS A 253 1.89 -14.93 -6.08
N GLY A 254 1.37 -14.05 -5.22
CA GLY A 254 2.16 -13.37 -4.18
C GLY A 254 3.23 -12.42 -4.73
N ILE A 255 3.01 -11.87 -5.93
CA ILE A 255 3.92 -10.93 -6.59
C ILE A 255 3.53 -9.49 -6.23
N PRO A 256 4.48 -8.65 -5.78
CA PRO A 256 4.22 -7.23 -5.53
C PRO A 256 3.67 -6.51 -6.77
N PHE A 257 2.62 -5.72 -6.58
CA PHE A 257 1.99 -4.90 -7.61
C PHE A 257 2.12 -3.42 -7.24
N ILE A 258 3.03 -2.73 -7.93
CA ILE A 258 3.43 -1.35 -7.62
C ILE A 258 2.87 -0.39 -8.66
N VAL A 259 2.14 0.62 -8.20
CA VAL A 259 1.63 1.70 -9.04
C VAL A 259 2.50 2.93 -8.84
N VAL A 260 3.02 3.51 -9.92
CA VAL A 260 3.83 4.74 -9.88
C VAL A 260 3.09 5.86 -10.59
N ALA A 261 2.69 6.88 -9.84
CA ALA A 261 1.96 8.01 -10.37
C ALA A 261 2.24 9.27 -9.54
N PRO A 262 2.33 10.46 -10.15
CA PRO A 262 2.50 11.69 -9.39
C PRO A 262 1.26 12.03 -8.56
N GLU A 263 1.44 12.83 -7.51
CA GLU A 263 0.35 13.28 -6.61
C GLU A 263 -0.80 13.95 -7.40
N SER A 264 -0.47 14.63 -8.51
CA SER A 264 -1.44 15.24 -9.42
C SER A 264 -2.39 14.26 -10.12
N THR A 265 -2.08 12.96 -10.10
CA THR A 265 -2.95 11.88 -10.61
C THR A 265 -4.00 11.44 -9.58
N ARG A 266 -3.86 11.86 -8.33
CA ARG A 266 -4.85 11.59 -7.29
C ARG A 266 -6.07 12.51 -7.47
N ASP A 267 -7.24 11.90 -7.40
CA ASP A 267 -8.55 12.53 -7.46
C ASP A 267 -9.25 12.33 -6.11
N PRO A 268 -8.95 13.16 -5.10
CA PRO A 268 -9.58 13.06 -3.78
C PRO A 268 -11.08 13.43 -3.82
N ALA A 269 -11.58 14.03 -4.90
CA ALA A 269 -13.01 14.35 -5.04
C ALA A 269 -13.84 13.13 -5.43
N THR A 270 -13.23 12.15 -6.10
CA THR A 270 -13.88 10.88 -6.42
C THR A 270 -13.65 9.88 -5.29
N ALA A 271 -14.72 9.57 -4.54
CA ALA A 271 -14.64 8.75 -3.33
C ALA A 271 -14.11 7.34 -3.57
N THR A 272 -14.64 6.67 -4.61
CA THR A 272 -14.48 5.24 -4.85
C THR A 272 -14.32 4.93 -6.33
N GLY A 273 -13.66 3.82 -6.65
CA GLY A 273 -13.36 3.42 -8.03
C GLY A 273 -14.59 3.19 -8.93
N ASP A 274 -15.72 2.79 -8.36
CA ASP A 274 -17.00 2.57 -9.08
C ASP A 274 -17.60 3.88 -9.65
N ARG A 275 -17.17 5.03 -9.16
CA ARG A 275 -17.58 6.35 -9.66
C ARG A 275 -16.78 6.80 -10.89
N ILE A 276 -15.75 6.06 -11.28
CA ILE A 276 -14.97 6.38 -12.47
C ILE A 276 -15.76 5.98 -13.71
N VAL A 277 -16.09 6.96 -14.55
CA VAL A 277 -16.68 6.70 -15.87
C VAL A 277 -15.58 6.25 -16.82
N VAL A 278 -15.58 4.97 -17.16
CA VAL A 278 -14.59 4.37 -18.08
C VAL A 278 -14.90 4.76 -19.53
N GLU A 279 -13.91 5.35 -20.21
CA GLU A 279 -13.97 5.68 -21.64
C GLU A 279 -14.21 4.42 -22.48
N GLN A 280 -15.26 4.41 -23.30
CA GLN A 280 -15.53 3.39 -24.31
C GLN A 280 -15.07 3.91 -25.68
N ARG A 281 -14.25 3.13 -26.39
CA ARG A 281 -13.66 3.54 -27.67
C ARG A 281 -14.24 2.79 -28.86
N GLY A 282 -13.98 3.32 -30.06
CA GLY A 282 -14.52 2.78 -31.30
C GLY A 282 -14.14 1.33 -31.56
N ALA A 283 -15.03 0.60 -32.25
CA ALA A 283 -14.84 -0.82 -32.58
C ALA A 283 -13.65 -1.09 -33.50
N ASP A 284 -13.24 -0.12 -34.32
CA ASP A 284 -12.14 -0.27 -35.28
C ASP A 284 -10.79 -0.55 -34.59
N GLU A 285 -10.57 -0.12 -33.35
CA GLU A 285 -9.31 -0.40 -32.62
C GLU A 285 -9.13 -1.90 -32.33
N VAL A 286 -10.25 -2.59 -32.11
CA VAL A 286 -10.26 -4.03 -31.84
C VAL A 286 -10.36 -4.84 -33.13
N THR A 287 -11.23 -4.41 -34.04
CA THR A 287 -11.58 -5.14 -35.28
C THR A 287 -10.64 -4.85 -36.45
N ARG A 288 -9.68 -3.93 -36.30
CA ARG A 288 -8.65 -3.65 -37.29
C ARG A 288 -7.27 -3.53 -36.67
N PHE A 289 -6.27 -3.90 -37.45
CA PHE A 289 -4.87 -3.69 -37.12
C PHE A 289 -4.05 -3.48 -38.40
N GLY A 290 -3.17 -2.47 -38.42
CA GLY A 290 -2.30 -2.19 -39.56
C GLY A 290 -3.04 -1.89 -40.88
N GLY A 291 -4.28 -1.39 -40.81
CA GLY A 291 -5.15 -1.15 -41.97
C GLY A 291 -5.97 -2.37 -42.43
N TYR A 292 -5.78 -3.53 -41.82
CA TYR A 292 -6.49 -4.78 -42.15
C TYR A 292 -7.56 -5.11 -41.11
N ALA A 293 -8.64 -5.77 -41.52
CA ALA A 293 -9.65 -6.28 -40.60
C ALA A 293 -9.12 -7.53 -39.87
N SER A 294 -9.25 -7.55 -38.54
CA SER A 294 -8.94 -8.67 -37.64
C SER A 294 -10.19 -9.40 -37.14
N ALA A 295 -11.38 -8.89 -37.47
CA ALA A 295 -12.67 -9.50 -37.16
C ALA A 295 -13.65 -9.37 -38.34
N PRO A 296 -14.71 -10.20 -38.40
CA PRO A 296 -15.77 -10.05 -39.40
C PRO A 296 -16.40 -8.64 -39.40
N ALA A 297 -16.84 -8.18 -40.57
CA ALA A 297 -17.50 -6.88 -40.70
C ALA A 297 -18.79 -6.82 -39.86
N GLY A 298 -18.98 -5.72 -39.13
CA GLY A 298 -20.17 -5.51 -38.28
C GLY A 298 -20.12 -6.22 -36.93
N THR A 299 -19.02 -6.89 -36.56
CA THR A 299 -18.85 -7.46 -35.20
C THR A 299 -18.96 -6.36 -34.15
N ALA A 300 -19.89 -6.52 -33.21
CA ALA A 300 -20.01 -5.66 -32.05
C ALA A 300 -18.82 -5.85 -31.10
N VAL A 301 -18.39 -4.78 -30.44
CA VAL A 301 -17.18 -4.77 -29.61
C VAL A 301 -17.48 -4.18 -28.25
N PHE A 302 -16.90 -4.77 -27.21
CA PHE A 302 -16.72 -4.16 -25.90
C PHE A 302 -15.27 -3.66 -25.79
N ASN A 303 -15.07 -2.34 -25.80
CA ASN A 303 -13.73 -1.73 -25.85
C ASN A 303 -13.57 -0.62 -24.77
N PRO A 304 -13.55 -1.00 -23.48
CA PRO A 304 -13.14 -0.09 -22.43
C PRO A 304 -11.66 0.27 -22.61
N ALA A 305 -11.33 1.56 -22.58
CA ALA A 305 -9.95 2.02 -22.68
C ALA A 305 -9.17 1.83 -21.37
N PHE A 306 -9.87 1.66 -20.25
CA PHE A 306 -9.33 1.57 -18.90
C PHE A 306 -10.10 0.51 -18.11
N ASP A 307 -9.48 0.01 -17.05
CA ASP A 307 -10.16 -0.71 -15.97
C ASP A 307 -9.82 -0.08 -14.62
N VAL A 308 -10.49 -0.53 -13.55
CA VAL A 308 -10.29 -0.03 -12.20
C VAL A 308 -9.77 -1.18 -11.34
N THR A 309 -8.59 -0.98 -10.75
CA THR A 309 -7.96 -1.91 -9.82
C THR A 309 -8.29 -1.49 -8.38
N PRO A 310 -9.03 -2.32 -7.62
CA PRO A 310 -9.27 -2.09 -6.20
C PRO A 310 -7.97 -1.96 -5.36
N PRO A 311 -7.99 -1.16 -4.28
CA PRO A 311 -6.80 -0.90 -3.47
C PRO A 311 -6.22 -2.16 -2.81
N ASP A 312 -7.03 -3.18 -2.50
CA ASP A 312 -6.58 -4.44 -1.89
C ASP A 312 -5.71 -5.32 -2.81
N LEU A 313 -5.72 -5.03 -4.11
CA LEU A 313 -4.86 -5.69 -5.11
C LEU A 313 -3.56 -4.92 -5.37
N VAL A 314 -3.42 -3.70 -4.83
CA VAL A 314 -2.24 -2.85 -5.01
C VAL A 314 -1.33 -2.98 -3.79
N THR A 315 -0.08 -3.40 -4.00
CA THR A 315 0.90 -3.49 -2.90
C THR A 315 1.31 -2.10 -2.41
N ALA A 316 1.51 -1.16 -3.33
CA ALA A 316 1.74 0.24 -2.99
C ALA A 316 1.45 1.16 -4.18
N VAL A 317 0.97 2.35 -3.87
CA VAL A 317 1.00 3.51 -4.78
C VAL A 317 2.18 4.37 -4.39
N VAL A 318 3.01 4.77 -5.34
CA VAL A 318 4.23 5.57 -5.10
C VAL A 318 4.16 6.88 -5.87
N THR A 319 4.34 7.98 -5.14
CA THR A 319 4.36 9.35 -5.65
C THR A 319 5.75 9.97 -5.49
N GLU A 320 5.90 11.22 -5.92
CA GLU A 320 7.08 12.04 -5.65
C GLU A 320 7.32 12.31 -4.15
N ASN A 321 6.31 12.11 -3.31
CA ASN A 321 6.40 12.24 -1.85
C ASN A 321 6.75 10.92 -1.16
N GLY A 322 6.96 9.85 -1.94
CA GLY A 322 7.21 8.50 -1.46
C GLY A 322 6.00 7.57 -1.63
N PRO A 323 6.11 6.33 -1.11
CA PRO A 323 5.00 5.40 -1.07
C PRO A 323 3.86 5.97 -0.23
N ILE A 324 2.66 6.02 -0.80
CA ILE A 324 1.45 6.32 -0.07
C ILE A 324 1.21 5.12 0.84
N ALA A 325 1.17 5.35 2.16
CA ALA A 325 0.72 4.33 3.11
C ALA A 325 -0.64 3.81 2.60
N PRO A 326 -0.87 2.49 2.55
CA PRO A 326 -2.17 1.97 2.13
C PRO A 326 -3.24 2.80 2.82
N ALA A 327 -4.23 3.28 2.05
CA ALA A 327 -5.40 3.91 2.65
C ALA A 327 -5.82 3.00 3.82
N PRO A 328 -6.02 3.54 5.04
CA PRO A 328 -6.36 2.70 6.18
C PRO A 328 -7.48 1.78 5.72
N ASP A 329 -7.16 0.48 5.71
CA ASP A 329 -8.10 -0.57 5.42
C ASP A 329 -9.36 -0.19 6.19
N ALA A 330 -10.53 -0.15 5.55
CA ALA A 330 -11.74 0.34 6.22
C ALA A 330 -12.10 -0.48 7.48
N SER A 331 -11.38 -1.59 7.73
CA SER A 331 -11.38 -2.39 8.95
C SER A 331 -10.16 -2.25 9.88
N GLY A 332 -9.03 -1.64 9.50
CA GLY A 332 -7.81 -1.60 10.34
C GLY A 332 -7.10 -2.95 10.57
N ASP A 333 -7.52 -4.01 9.88
CA ASP A 333 -7.06 -5.39 10.11
C ASP A 333 -5.57 -5.60 9.81
N ALA A 334 -5.07 -5.07 8.69
CA ALA A 334 -3.68 -5.27 8.26
C ALA A 334 -2.67 -4.54 9.17
N ALA A 335 -3.06 -3.38 9.72
CA ALA A 335 -2.24 -2.63 10.67
C ALA A 335 -2.11 -3.40 11.99
N HIS A 336 -3.24 -3.78 12.60
CA HIS A 336 -3.25 -4.61 13.80
C HIS A 336 -2.54 -5.94 13.57
N GLY A 337 -2.74 -6.59 12.42
CA GLY A 337 -2.06 -7.84 12.08
C GLY A 337 -0.54 -7.69 12.04
N SER A 338 -0.03 -6.56 11.54
CA SER A 338 1.42 -6.31 11.49
C SER A 338 2.01 -6.11 12.88
N GLU A 339 1.33 -5.36 13.75
CA GLU A 339 1.74 -5.14 15.14
C GLU A 339 1.70 -6.43 15.96
N ILE A 340 0.61 -7.20 15.83
CA ILE A 340 0.45 -8.52 16.46
C ILE A 340 1.59 -9.45 16.06
N ALA A 341 1.91 -9.52 14.76
CA ALA A 341 3.00 -10.36 14.26
C ALA A 341 4.38 -9.93 14.80
N ALA A 342 4.62 -8.63 14.97
CA ALA A 342 5.86 -8.13 15.55
C ALA A 342 6.03 -8.53 17.02
N ILE A 343 5.01 -8.33 17.85
CA ILE A 343 5.03 -8.71 19.27
C ILE A 343 5.10 -10.23 19.43
N ALA A 344 4.40 -11.00 18.60
CA ALA A 344 4.47 -12.46 18.60
C ALA A 344 5.90 -12.97 18.38
N ARG A 345 6.63 -12.37 17.42
CA ARG A 345 8.04 -12.70 17.17
C ARG A 345 8.92 -12.35 18.35
N GLU A 346 8.74 -11.19 18.96
CA GLU A 346 9.49 -10.80 20.16
C GLU A 346 9.30 -11.82 21.30
N LEU A 347 8.04 -12.14 21.63
CA LEU A 347 7.72 -13.07 22.71
C LEU A 347 8.13 -14.52 22.39
N TYR A 348 8.09 -14.91 21.12
CA TYR A 348 8.64 -16.17 20.64
C TYR A 348 10.16 -16.25 20.87
N THR A 349 10.91 -15.20 20.53
CA THR A 349 12.37 -15.18 20.74
C THR A 349 12.78 -15.25 22.21
N ARG A 350 11.91 -14.76 23.11
CA ARG A 350 12.06 -14.91 24.57
C ARG A 350 11.70 -16.30 25.09
N GLY A 351 11.17 -17.17 24.24
CA GLY A 351 10.75 -18.54 24.59
C GLY A 351 9.38 -18.62 25.26
N TRP A 352 8.56 -17.57 25.19
CA TRP A 352 7.27 -17.50 25.92
C TRP A 352 6.08 -17.94 25.07
N MET A 353 6.28 -18.16 23.77
CA MET A 353 5.25 -18.65 22.85
C MET A 353 5.77 -19.84 22.01
N PRO A 354 6.25 -20.93 22.64
CA PRO A 354 6.85 -22.03 21.91
C PRO A 354 5.84 -22.73 20.99
N GLY A 355 6.23 -22.99 19.74
CA GLY A 355 5.38 -23.61 18.73
C GLY A 355 4.10 -22.80 18.51
N THR A 356 2.94 -23.43 18.63
CA THR A 356 1.62 -22.81 18.42
C THR A 356 1.00 -22.20 19.69
N ALA A 357 1.72 -22.22 20.81
CA ALA A 357 1.21 -21.80 22.12
C ALA A 357 1.04 -20.27 22.20
N GLY A 358 0.01 -19.82 22.93
CA GLY A 358 -0.31 -18.43 23.16
C GLY A 358 -1.09 -17.77 22.02
N ASN A 359 -1.58 -16.56 22.29
CA ASN A 359 -2.28 -15.74 21.32
C ASN A 359 -2.25 -14.27 21.73
N ILE A 360 -2.42 -13.40 20.74
CA ILE A 360 -2.35 -11.95 20.92
C ILE A 360 -3.53 -11.34 20.18
N SER A 361 -4.16 -10.31 20.75
CA SER A 361 -5.24 -9.58 20.09
C SER A 361 -5.23 -8.08 20.36
N VAL A 362 -5.85 -7.35 19.44
CA VAL A 362 -6.14 -5.92 19.55
C VAL A 362 -7.65 -5.71 19.38
N SER A 363 -8.24 -4.91 20.25
CA SER A 363 -9.65 -4.50 20.17
C SER A 363 -9.80 -3.40 19.13
N ASP A 364 -10.83 -3.51 18.32
CA ASP A 364 -11.23 -2.49 17.36
C ASP A 364 -12.62 -1.95 17.74
N ALA A 365 -12.64 -0.70 18.18
CA ALA A 365 -13.82 0.05 18.61
C ALA A 365 -14.70 -0.65 19.67
N GLY A 366 -14.15 -1.59 20.46
CA GLY A 366 -14.86 -2.25 21.56
C GLY A 366 -15.91 -3.28 21.16
N HIS A 367 -16.15 -3.49 19.85
CA HIS A 367 -17.15 -4.44 19.34
C HIS A 367 -16.53 -5.67 18.68
N THR A 368 -15.34 -5.51 18.09
CA THR A 368 -14.61 -6.59 17.43
C THR A 368 -13.15 -6.59 17.88
N ALA A 369 -12.46 -7.70 17.69
CA ALA A 369 -11.03 -7.80 17.94
C ALA A 369 -10.33 -8.56 16.82
N VAL A 370 -9.12 -8.12 16.49
CA VAL A 370 -8.20 -8.83 15.59
C VAL A 370 -7.32 -9.73 16.46
N ILE A 371 -7.31 -11.03 16.20
CA ILE A 371 -6.63 -12.03 17.04
C ILE A 371 -5.77 -12.96 16.18
N THR A 372 -4.64 -13.43 16.70
CA THR A 372 -3.81 -14.44 16.00
C THR A 372 -4.62 -15.69 15.63
N GLY A 373 -4.44 -16.19 14.42
CA GLY A 373 -5.00 -17.45 13.96
C GLY A 373 -4.40 -18.68 14.68
N SER A 374 -5.14 -19.79 14.63
CA SER A 374 -4.69 -21.08 15.17
C SER A 374 -3.73 -21.81 14.22
N GLY A 375 -2.86 -22.65 14.78
CA GLY A 375 -2.11 -23.68 14.04
C GLY A 375 -0.78 -23.26 13.42
N LEU A 376 -0.28 -22.04 13.69
CA LEU A 376 1.04 -21.59 13.24
C LEU A 376 1.98 -21.30 14.40
N SER A 377 3.28 -21.46 14.12
CA SER A 377 4.35 -21.01 15.00
C SER A 377 4.25 -19.50 15.22
N LYS A 378 4.27 -19.04 16.47
CA LYS A 378 4.12 -17.61 16.77
C LYS A 378 5.30 -16.76 16.30
N GLY A 379 6.46 -17.38 16.12
CA GLY A 379 7.63 -16.76 15.50
C GLY A 379 7.53 -16.58 13.99
N GLU A 380 6.56 -17.21 13.32
CA GLU A 380 6.42 -17.21 11.84
C GLU A 380 5.16 -16.47 11.37
N LEU A 381 4.42 -15.83 12.28
CA LEU A 381 3.19 -15.12 11.94
C LEU A 381 3.47 -13.93 11.01
N THR A 382 2.61 -13.78 10.01
CA THR A 382 2.50 -12.60 9.16
C THR A 382 1.26 -11.80 9.52
N SER A 383 1.12 -10.58 8.98
CA SER A 383 -0.07 -9.75 9.17
C SER A 383 -1.35 -10.39 8.62
N ALA A 384 -1.24 -11.35 7.71
CA ALA A 384 -2.36 -12.11 7.16
C ALA A 384 -2.80 -13.30 8.05
N ASP A 385 -2.04 -13.64 9.09
CA ASP A 385 -2.32 -14.79 9.95
C ASP A 385 -3.17 -14.41 11.18
N THR A 386 -4.08 -13.46 10.99
CA THR A 386 -5.05 -13.02 11.99
C THR A 386 -6.49 -13.33 11.56
N VAL A 387 -7.39 -13.30 12.54
CA VAL A 387 -8.83 -13.50 12.38
C VAL A 387 -9.51 -12.38 13.12
N ARG A 388 -10.53 -11.77 12.52
CA ARG A 388 -11.41 -10.84 13.22
C ARG A 388 -12.53 -11.61 13.90
N VAL A 389 -12.78 -11.30 15.16
CA VAL A 389 -13.83 -11.92 15.96
C VAL A 389 -14.72 -10.85 16.58
N ARG A 390 -15.98 -11.20 16.85
CA ARG A 390 -16.90 -10.35 17.62
C ARG A 390 -16.60 -10.54 19.10
N ILE A 391 -16.53 -9.44 19.85
CA ILE A 391 -16.24 -9.50 21.30
C ILE A 391 -17.42 -10.08 22.08
N GLU A 392 -18.65 -9.89 21.61
CA GLU A 392 -19.86 -10.37 22.28
C GLU A 392 -19.90 -11.89 22.46
N ASP A 393 -19.62 -12.65 21.41
CA ASP A 393 -19.81 -14.11 21.35
C ASP A 393 -18.57 -14.89 20.89
N SER A 394 -17.43 -14.22 20.71
CA SER A 394 -16.19 -14.79 20.18
C SER A 394 -16.30 -15.34 18.74
N ALA A 395 -17.39 -15.08 18.02
CA ALA A 395 -17.60 -15.64 16.69
C ALA A 395 -16.68 -14.97 15.66
N PRO A 396 -16.11 -15.72 14.71
CA PRO A 396 -15.35 -15.13 13.61
C PRO A 396 -16.26 -14.25 12.74
N VAL A 397 -15.74 -13.09 12.35
CA VAL A 397 -16.40 -12.10 11.48
C VAL A 397 -15.75 -12.10 10.10
N SER A 398 -14.42 -12.09 10.05
CA SER A 398 -13.64 -12.11 8.81
C SER A 398 -12.25 -12.74 9.06
N GLY A 399 -11.57 -13.11 7.98
CA GLY A 399 -10.28 -13.81 8.01
C GLY A 399 -10.36 -15.21 7.40
N THR A 400 -9.24 -15.70 6.89
CA THR A 400 -9.14 -17.01 6.21
C THR A 400 -8.76 -18.15 7.17
N ARG A 401 -8.40 -17.80 8.41
CA ARG A 401 -7.92 -18.72 9.45
C ARG A 401 -9.03 -19.03 10.47
N ARG A 402 -8.87 -20.15 11.17
CA ARG A 402 -9.69 -20.46 12.35
C ARG A 402 -9.14 -19.68 13.57
N PRO A 403 -10.00 -19.02 14.37
CA PRO A 403 -9.55 -18.35 15.59
C PRO A 403 -8.97 -19.33 16.62
N SER A 404 -8.11 -18.84 17.52
CA SER A 404 -7.54 -19.64 18.61
C SER A 404 -8.63 -20.18 19.56
N ALA A 405 -8.36 -21.30 20.23
CA ALA A 405 -9.27 -21.79 21.29
C ALA A 405 -9.38 -20.79 22.45
N GLU A 406 -8.29 -20.08 22.74
CA GLU A 406 -8.17 -19.06 23.80
C GLU A 406 -8.84 -17.72 23.45
N THR A 407 -9.49 -17.59 22.28
CA THR A 407 -10.26 -16.39 21.92
C THR A 407 -11.34 -16.05 22.95
N ALA A 408 -11.93 -17.06 23.60
CA ALA A 408 -12.91 -16.84 24.66
C ALA A 408 -12.34 -16.08 25.87
N ILE A 409 -11.07 -16.29 26.20
CA ILE A 409 -10.38 -15.59 27.30
C ILE A 409 -10.16 -14.11 26.94
N HIS A 410 -9.71 -13.83 25.71
CA HIS A 410 -9.47 -12.47 25.25
C HIS A 410 -10.75 -11.64 25.23
N THR A 411 -11.82 -12.20 24.66
CA THR A 411 -13.11 -11.51 24.58
C THR A 411 -13.76 -11.33 25.96
N ALA A 412 -13.55 -12.26 26.91
CA ALA A 412 -13.97 -12.08 28.31
C ALA A 412 -13.31 -10.86 28.96
N ILE A 413 -12.00 -10.67 28.74
CA ILE A 413 -11.27 -9.49 29.24
C ILE A 413 -11.82 -8.21 28.60
N TYR A 414 -12.03 -8.18 27.28
CA TYR A 414 -12.61 -7.02 26.60
C TYR A 414 -14.05 -6.70 27.06
N ARG A 415 -14.86 -7.70 27.42
CA ARG A 415 -16.21 -7.48 27.95
C ARG A 415 -16.22 -6.95 29.38
N ALA A 416 -15.17 -7.23 30.16
CA ALA A 416 -15.09 -6.88 31.58
C ALA A 416 -14.22 -5.64 31.88
N THR A 417 -13.42 -5.18 30.92
CA THR A 417 -12.39 -4.13 31.13
C THR A 417 -12.30 -3.19 29.92
N ASP A 418 -11.64 -2.04 30.08
CA ASP A 418 -11.33 -1.10 28.99
C ASP A 418 -10.04 -1.47 28.21
N ALA A 419 -9.73 -2.78 28.10
CA ALA A 419 -8.54 -3.24 27.41
C ALA A 419 -8.56 -2.90 25.91
N GLY A 420 -7.47 -2.32 25.40
CA GLY A 420 -7.21 -2.17 23.97
C GLY A 420 -6.44 -3.34 23.37
N ALA A 421 -5.64 -4.06 24.16
CA ALA A 421 -4.91 -5.24 23.72
C ALA A 421 -4.79 -6.31 24.81
N VAL A 422 -4.65 -7.57 24.38
CA VAL A 422 -4.50 -8.74 25.26
C VAL A 422 -3.38 -9.63 24.71
N VAL A 423 -2.47 -10.03 25.60
CA VAL A 423 -1.35 -10.95 25.32
C VAL A 423 -1.49 -12.15 26.25
N HIS A 424 -1.61 -13.34 25.67
CA HIS A 424 -1.57 -14.61 26.38
C HIS A 424 -0.31 -15.38 25.97
N VAL A 425 0.49 -15.75 26.97
CA VAL A 425 1.80 -16.37 26.80
C VAL A 425 2.05 -17.46 27.84
N HIS A 426 3.03 -18.31 27.57
CA HIS A 426 3.37 -19.49 28.37
C HIS A 426 4.82 -19.41 28.86
N PRO A 427 5.17 -18.39 29.67
CA PRO A 427 6.54 -18.20 30.08
C PRO A 427 6.91 -19.18 31.21
N PRO A 428 8.17 -19.65 31.30
CA PRO A 428 8.52 -20.77 32.16
C PRO A 428 8.29 -20.56 33.66
N HIS A 429 8.65 -19.40 34.21
CA HIS A 429 8.65 -19.19 35.66
C HIS A 429 7.25 -18.98 36.21
N ALA A 430 6.44 -18.15 35.56
CA ALA A 430 5.05 -17.95 35.97
C ALA A 430 4.25 -19.24 35.81
N THR A 431 4.45 -20.00 34.73
CA THR A 431 3.80 -21.30 34.53
C THR A 431 4.19 -22.29 35.64
N ALA A 432 5.48 -22.37 35.99
CA ALA A 432 5.96 -23.25 37.05
C ALA A 432 5.39 -22.89 38.43
N ILE A 433 5.43 -21.62 38.82
CA ILE A 433 4.91 -21.16 40.11
C ILE A 433 3.39 -21.35 40.23
N SER A 434 2.67 -21.21 39.11
CA SER A 434 1.22 -21.33 39.08
C SER A 434 0.71 -22.74 39.34
N ALA A 435 1.52 -23.78 39.09
CA ALA A 435 1.11 -25.17 39.22
C ALA A 435 0.72 -25.53 40.67
N ASP A 436 1.37 -24.90 41.64
CA ASP A 436 1.13 -25.09 43.08
C ASP A 436 0.45 -23.86 43.73
N ALA A 437 -0.03 -22.91 42.93
CA ALA A 437 -0.73 -21.74 43.45
C ALA A 437 -2.19 -22.10 43.82
N GLY A 438 -2.70 -21.45 44.87
CA GLY A 438 -4.12 -21.53 45.24
C GLY A 438 -5.00 -20.71 44.27
N ASP A 439 -6.04 -20.06 44.78
CA ASP A 439 -6.89 -19.16 44.00
C ASP A 439 -6.20 -17.81 43.64
N ARG A 440 -5.04 -17.55 44.23
CA ARG A 440 -4.27 -16.31 44.04
C ARG A 440 -2.76 -16.52 44.25
N LEU A 441 -1.97 -15.73 43.53
CA LEU A 441 -0.53 -15.57 43.74
C LEU A 441 -0.26 -14.20 44.37
N ARG A 442 0.03 -14.21 45.68
CA ARG A 442 0.38 -12.99 46.43
C ARG A 442 1.88 -12.73 46.40
N LEU A 443 2.28 -11.53 45.99
CA LEU A 443 3.66 -11.07 45.98
C LEU A 443 3.80 -9.72 46.71
N THR A 444 4.85 -9.57 47.52
CA THR A 444 5.06 -8.38 48.36
C THR A 444 6.50 -7.86 48.30
N GLY A 445 6.66 -6.55 48.19
CA GLY A 445 7.94 -5.84 48.34
C GLY A 445 8.85 -5.82 47.11
N PHE A 446 8.39 -6.34 45.96
CA PHE A 446 9.16 -6.31 44.71
C PHE A 446 8.92 -5.02 43.91
N GLU A 447 9.99 -4.37 43.48
CA GLU A 447 9.92 -3.10 42.71
C GLU A 447 9.10 -3.23 41.42
N LEU A 448 9.18 -4.37 40.74
CA LEU A 448 8.47 -4.64 39.48
C LEU A 448 6.93 -4.69 39.65
N ILE A 449 6.40 -4.77 40.87
CA ILE A 449 4.96 -4.69 41.14
C ILE A 449 4.37 -3.35 40.63
N LYS A 450 5.16 -2.27 40.64
CA LYS A 450 4.76 -0.95 40.11
C LYS A 450 4.38 -0.99 38.64
N GLY A 451 5.01 -1.87 37.84
CA GLY A 451 4.68 -2.07 36.43
C GLY A 451 3.29 -2.67 36.20
N LEU A 452 2.68 -3.24 37.25
CA LEU A 452 1.32 -3.80 37.25
C LEU A 452 0.29 -2.85 37.86
N GLY A 453 0.68 -1.62 38.23
CA GLY A 453 -0.24 -0.58 38.71
C GLY A 453 -0.49 -0.58 40.22
N THR A 454 0.26 -1.37 41.01
CA THR A 454 0.14 -1.39 42.49
C THR A 454 1.48 -1.08 43.17
N ALA A 455 1.44 -0.66 44.44
CA ALA A 455 2.60 0.00 45.07
C ALA A 455 3.54 -0.91 45.89
N ASP A 456 3.05 -1.98 46.51
CA ASP A 456 3.86 -2.78 47.45
C ASP A 456 3.45 -4.26 47.52
N THR A 457 2.15 -4.55 47.53
CA THR A 457 1.60 -5.91 47.47
C THR A 457 0.67 -6.05 46.27
N ILE A 458 0.71 -7.21 45.61
CA ILE A 458 -0.21 -7.57 44.54
C ILE A 458 -0.77 -8.98 44.78
N ASP A 459 -2.08 -9.13 44.61
CA ASP A 459 -2.79 -10.40 44.61
C ASP A 459 -3.21 -10.71 43.17
N ILE A 460 -2.47 -11.59 42.49
CA ILE A 460 -2.74 -11.96 41.10
C ILE A 460 -3.73 -13.13 41.10
N PRO A 461 -4.87 -13.04 40.40
CA PRO A 461 -5.85 -14.12 40.37
C PRO A 461 -5.31 -15.34 39.59
N VAL A 462 -5.60 -16.53 40.11
CA VAL A 462 -5.22 -17.82 39.51
C VAL A 462 -6.49 -18.62 39.18
N PHE A 463 -6.67 -18.94 37.91
CA PHE A 463 -7.80 -19.70 37.39
C PHE A 463 -7.43 -21.15 37.12
N ALA A 464 -8.37 -22.06 37.30
CA ALA A 464 -8.16 -23.47 36.99
C ALA A 464 -8.07 -23.69 35.47
N ASN A 465 -7.14 -24.55 35.06
CA ASN A 465 -7.02 -24.94 33.65
C ASN A 465 -8.09 -25.99 33.30
N HIS A 466 -9.12 -25.56 32.57
CA HIS A 466 -10.19 -26.43 32.09
C HIS A 466 -10.00 -26.81 30.62
N ALA A 467 -10.34 -28.06 30.26
CA ALA A 467 -10.37 -28.48 28.85
C ALA A 467 -11.40 -27.68 28.02
N ASP A 468 -12.46 -27.20 28.68
CA ASP A 468 -13.45 -26.29 28.11
C ASP A 468 -12.98 -24.83 28.27
N VAL A 469 -12.27 -24.31 27.27
CA VAL A 469 -11.71 -22.94 27.30
C VAL A 469 -12.77 -21.84 27.45
N PRO A 470 -13.96 -21.92 26.82
CA PRO A 470 -15.08 -21.02 27.11
C PRO A 470 -15.45 -20.92 28.60
N ARG A 471 -15.36 -22.03 29.35
CA ARG A 471 -15.59 -22.01 30.80
C ARG A 471 -14.55 -21.14 31.52
N ILE A 472 -13.27 -21.25 31.14
CA ILE A 472 -12.21 -20.39 31.69
C ILE A 472 -12.54 -18.92 31.43
N GLY A 473 -12.94 -18.58 30.18
CA GLY A 473 -13.35 -17.22 29.83
C GLY A 473 -14.51 -16.69 30.68
N ALA A 474 -15.52 -17.52 30.95
CA ALA A 474 -16.65 -17.14 31.79
C ALA A 474 -16.26 -16.90 33.26
N GLU A 475 -15.37 -17.74 33.82
CA GLU A 475 -14.83 -17.57 35.17
C GLU A 475 -13.99 -16.29 35.30
N ILE A 476 -13.17 -15.99 34.29
CA ILE A 476 -12.38 -14.75 34.19
C ILE A 476 -13.30 -13.53 34.11
N GLU A 477 -14.29 -13.54 33.21
CA GLU A 477 -15.23 -12.42 33.07
C GLU A 477 -15.99 -12.16 34.37
N HIS A 478 -16.46 -13.22 35.04
CA HIS A 478 -17.14 -13.10 36.31
C HIS A 478 -16.25 -12.47 37.38
N HIS A 479 -15.00 -12.93 37.49
CA HIS A 479 -14.04 -12.39 38.45
C HIS A 479 -13.73 -10.91 38.18
N LEU A 480 -13.40 -10.55 36.94
CA LEU A 480 -13.04 -9.16 36.60
C LEU A 480 -14.21 -8.19 36.78
N ARG A 481 -15.45 -8.64 36.57
CA ARG A 481 -16.64 -7.84 36.90
C ARG A 481 -16.86 -7.68 38.41
N ALA A 482 -16.56 -8.72 39.19
CA ALA A 482 -16.68 -8.68 40.65
C ALA A 482 -15.56 -7.84 41.30
N TYR A 483 -14.39 -7.79 40.66
CA TYR A 483 -13.21 -7.07 41.13
C TYR A 483 -12.65 -6.15 40.02
N PRO A 484 -13.28 -4.99 39.75
CA PRO A 484 -12.84 -4.07 38.70
C PRO A 484 -11.42 -3.54 38.88
N ASP A 485 -10.94 -3.49 40.12
CA ASP A 485 -9.58 -3.06 40.49
C ASP A 485 -8.57 -4.22 40.49
N ALA A 486 -8.94 -5.40 39.97
CA ALA A 486 -8.01 -6.51 39.81
C ALA A 486 -6.81 -6.09 38.96
N PRO A 487 -5.60 -6.61 39.27
CA PRO A 487 -4.43 -6.27 38.49
C PRO A 487 -4.61 -6.67 37.02
N PRO A 488 -3.96 -5.96 36.07
CA PRO A 488 -4.13 -6.16 34.64
C PRO A 488 -3.41 -7.41 34.10
N VAL A 489 -3.31 -8.44 34.94
CA VAL A 489 -2.67 -9.72 34.70
C VAL A 489 -3.43 -10.82 35.45
N LEU A 490 -3.46 -12.01 34.85
CA LEU A 490 -3.99 -13.23 35.47
C LEU A 490 -3.17 -14.44 35.09
N VAL A 491 -3.34 -15.51 35.86
CA VAL A 491 -2.64 -16.78 35.66
C VAL A 491 -3.67 -17.89 35.46
N ILE A 492 -3.41 -18.79 34.52
CA ILE A 492 -4.15 -20.05 34.37
C ILE A 492 -3.21 -21.16 34.83
N ALA A 493 -3.58 -21.87 35.90
CA ALA A 493 -2.71 -22.79 36.62
C ALA A 493 -2.12 -23.88 35.71
N GLY A 494 -0.79 -23.93 35.63
CA GLY A 494 -0.06 -24.89 34.80
C GLY A 494 -0.23 -24.70 33.29
N HIS A 495 -0.78 -23.57 32.85
CA HIS A 495 -1.06 -23.27 31.45
C HIS A 495 -0.22 -22.09 30.96
N GLY A 496 -0.38 -20.91 31.57
CA GLY A 496 0.23 -19.67 31.11
C GLY A 496 -0.35 -18.45 31.82
N ILE A 497 0.04 -17.27 31.34
CA ILE A 497 -0.41 -15.98 31.87
C ILE A 497 -1.13 -15.17 30.79
N THR A 498 -2.06 -14.33 31.22
CA THR A 498 -2.72 -13.35 30.34
C THR A 498 -2.54 -11.96 30.91
N ALA A 499 -2.07 -11.03 30.10
CA ALA A 499 -1.92 -9.62 30.44
C ALA A 499 -2.70 -8.77 29.44
N TRP A 500 -3.23 -7.64 29.89
CA TRP A 500 -3.93 -6.70 29.02
C TRP A 500 -3.51 -5.26 29.28
N GLY A 501 -3.75 -4.38 28.33
CA GLY A 501 -3.35 -2.97 28.37
C GLY A 501 -4.15 -2.11 27.40
N ALA A 502 -3.92 -0.79 27.45
CA ALA A 502 -4.49 0.16 26.49
C ALA A 502 -4.00 -0.10 25.05
N ASP A 503 -2.80 -0.67 24.91
CA ASP A 503 -2.18 -1.06 23.66
C ASP A 503 -1.32 -2.31 23.84
N LEU A 504 -0.78 -2.84 22.73
CA LEU A 504 0.04 -4.04 22.73
C LEU A 504 1.33 -3.90 23.52
N ALA A 505 1.95 -2.72 23.51
CA ALA A 505 3.20 -2.47 24.23
C ALA A 505 2.97 -2.59 25.74
N GLN A 506 1.91 -1.97 26.25
CA GLN A 506 1.54 -2.06 27.66
C GLN A 506 1.13 -3.48 28.07
N ALA A 507 0.36 -4.19 27.23
CA ALA A 507 0.01 -5.58 27.51
C ALA A 507 1.25 -6.49 27.57
N ARG A 508 2.20 -6.31 26.65
CA ARG A 508 3.50 -7.00 26.66
C ARG A 508 4.29 -6.66 27.93
N ASP A 509 4.46 -5.38 28.24
CA ASP A 509 5.27 -4.93 29.39
C ASP A 509 4.75 -5.51 30.72
N ARG A 510 3.42 -5.61 30.87
CA ARG A 510 2.78 -6.24 32.03
C ARG A 510 3.06 -7.74 32.11
N ALA A 511 3.03 -8.44 30.98
CA ALA A 511 3.44 -9.85 30.93
C ALA A 511 4.93 -10.00 31.32
N GLU A 512 5.78 -9.07 30.88
CA GLU A 512 7.20 -9.06 31.23
C GLU A 512 7.45 -8.82 32.72
N CYS A 513 6.74 -7.86 33.33
CA CYS A 513 6.80 -7.62 34.76
C CYS A 513 6.38 -8.87 35.55
N LEU A 514 5.28 -9.53 35.14
CA LEU A 514 4.80 -10.72 35.82
C LEU A 514 5.79 -11.88 35.73
N GLU A 515 6.32 -12.16 34.53
CA GLU A 515 7.32 -13.23 34.38
C GLU A 515 8.59 -12.94 35.17
N SER A 516 9.08 -11.70 35.13
CA SER A 516 10.28 -11.29 35.88
C SER A 516 10.08 -11.40 37.40
N LEU A 517 8.88 -11.06 37.90
CA LEU A 517 8.51 -11.30 39.30
C LEU A 517 8.54 -12.80 39.64
N CYS A 518 7.97 -13.62 38.77
CA CYS A 518 7.95 -15.08 38.94
C CYS A 518 9.35 -15.69 38.84
N GLU A 519 10.23 -15.17 37.99
CA GLU A 519 11.63 -15.57 37.93
C GLU A 519 12.34 -15.30 39.25
N LEU A 520 12.20 -14.10 39.82
CA LEU A 520 12.76 -13.75 41.12
C LEU A 520 12.24 -14.66 42.24
N VAL A 521 10.94 -14.96 42.25
CA VAL A 521 10.34 -15.89 43.22
C VAL A 521 10.91 -17.31 43.03
N SER A 522 11.05 -17.78 41.78
CA SER A 522 11.59 -19.10 41.46
C SER A 522 13.04 -19.24 41.91
N LEU A 523 13.85 -18.21 41.68
CA LEU A 523 15.27 -18.20 42.02
C LEU A 523 15.53 -18.01 43.51
N THR A 524 14.69 -17.25 44.21
CA THR A 524 14.89 -16.92 45.63
C THR A 524 14.08 -17.78 46.59
N GLY A 525 13.03 -18.46 46.11
CA GLY A 525 12.04 -19.16 46.93
C GLY A 525 11.16 -18.24 47.78
N ARG A 526 11.24 -16.91 47.59
CA ARG A 526 10.55 -15.91 48.43
C ARG A 526 9.45 -15.20 47.65
N ARG A 527 8.27 -15.11 48.25
CA ARG A 527 7.13 -14.30 47.77
C ARG A 527 6.98 -12.96 48.48
N ASP A 528 7.77 -12.75 49.54
CA ASP A 528 7.85 -11.51 50.31
C ASP A 528 9.32 -11.17 50.58
N ILE A 529 9.74 -9.98 50.15
CA ILE A 529 11.09 -9.46 50.37
C ILE A 529 11.11 -8.18 51.23
N SER A 530 9.97 -7.76 51.76
CA SER A 530 9.82 -6.55 52.60
C SER A 530 10.67 -6.58 53.89
N THR A 531 11.14 -7.75 54.28
CA THR A 531 11.95 -7.97 55.50
C THR A 531 13.47 -7.85 55.30
N VAL A 532 13.99 -7.55 54.10
CA VAL A 532 15.42 -7.25 53.90
C VAL A 532 15.74 -5.79 54.26
N ARG A 533 15.17 -5.28 55.36
CA ARG A 533 15.78 -4.17 56.08
C ARG A 533 17.12 -4.68 56.60
N LEU A 534 18.17 -4.15 55.99
CA LEU A 534 19.58 -4.17 56.42
C LEU A 534 19.80 -4.85 57.77
N LEU A 535 20.55 -5.95 57.72
CA LEU A 535 21.45 -6.33 58.81
C LEU A 535 22.49 -5.20 58.98
N GLU A 536 22.04 -4.04 59.45
CA GLU A 536 22.91 -3.05 60.09
C GLU A 536 23.25 -3.58 61.48
N GLU A 537 24.48 -4.07 61.58
CA GLU A 537 25.33 -3.85 62.74
C GLU A 537 24.85 -4.43 64.08
N GLN A 538 24.59 -5.75 64.09
CA GLN A 538 24.98 -6.60 65.23
C GLN A 538 26.51 -6.81 65.28
N LYS A 539 27.31 -5.74 65.33
CA LYS A 539 28.71 -5.80 65.80
C LYS A 539 29.15 -4.47 66.42
N ARG A 540 29.15 -4.48 67.77
CA ARG A 540 29.97 -3.70 68.72
C ARG A 540 29.57 -2.26 69.04
#